data_AF-A0A0P0M5S1-F1
#
_entry.id   AF-A0A0P0M5S1-F1
#
_cell.length_a   1.000
_cell.length_b   1.000
_cell.length_c   1.000
_cell.angle_alpha   90.00
_cell.angle_beta   90.00
_cell.angle_gamma   90.00
#
_symmetry.space_group_name_H-M   'P 1'
#
loop_
_entity.id
_entity.type
_entity.pdbx_description
1 polymer ?
#
loop_
_entity_poly.entity_id
_entity_poly.type
_entity_poly.pdbx_seq_one_letter_code
_entity_poly.pdbx_strand_id
1 'polypeptide(L)'
;MYPCIYGIDNPEYKMGNLIDQNLDVIWKSSKWNIFRGNLTLEDLTDCRNCKLHAVCVMKNCRLKPVYEGRSFTSSISYCNK
;
A
#
# COMPACT_ATOMS: atom_id res chain seq x y z
N MET A 1 9.01 12.15 -3.65
CA MET A 1 9.23 10.69 -3.57
C MET A 1 7.91 10.02 -3.22
N TYR A 2 7.57 8.99 -3.97
CA TYR A 2 6.39 8.16 -3.79
C TYR A 2 6.82 6.70 -3.64
N PRO A 3 6.02 5.83 -3.00
CA PRO A 3 6.39 4.44 -2.77
C PRO A 3 6.39 3.60 -4.06
N CYS A 4 5.55 3.94 -5.04
CA CYS A 4 5.53 3.37 -6.38
C CYS A 4 4.74 4.28 -7.33
N ILE A 5 4.65 3.88 -8.61
CA ILE A 5 3.95 4.64 -9.66
C ILE A 5 2.47 4.91 -9.33
N TYR A 6 1.77 3.98 -8.70
CA TYR A 6 0.34 4.13 -8.37
C TYR A 6 0.05 5.18 -7.29
N GLY A 7 1.07 5.64 -6.57
CA GLY A 7 0.93 6.70 -5.56
C GLY A 7 1.23 8.10 -6.10
N ILE A 8 1.72 8.23 -7.32
CA ILE A 8 2.02 9.54 -7.93
C ILE A 8 0.74 10.38 -7.97
N ASP A 9 0.90 11.68 -7.71
CA ASP A 9 -0.17 12.69 -7.63
C ASP A 9 -1.22 12.47 -6.54
N ASN A 10 -1.09 11.44 -5.70
CA ASN A 10 -1.86 11.31 -4.46
C ASN A 10 -1.05 11.86 -3.27
N PRO A 11 -1.45 13.03 -2.69
CA PRO A 11 -0.71 13.65 -1.59
C PRO A 11 -0.58 12.78 -0.33
N GLU A 12 -1.55 11.89 -0.09
CA GLU A 12 -1.53 10.95 1.05
C GLU A 12 -0.29 10.02 1.00
N TYR A 13 0.12 9.64 -0.21
CA TYR A 13 1.26 8.75 -0.43
C TYR A 13 2.53 9.48 -0.85
N LYS A 14 2.59 10.81 -0.68
CA LYS A 14 3.84 11.56 -0.81
C LYS A 14 4.73 11.32 0.41
N MET A 15 5.82 10.57 0.19
CA MET A 15 6.76 10.15 1.23
C MET A 15 7.73 11.26 1.64
N GLY A 16 8.04 12.17 0.71
CA GLY A 16 8.93 13.31 0.95
C GLY A 16 9.35 13.99 -0.34
N ASN A 17 10.27 14.94 -0.26
CA ASN A 17 10.82 15.65 -1.40
C ASN A 17 12.36 15.67 -1.29
N LEU A 18 13.04 15.32 -2.38
CA LEU A 18 14.51 15.19 -2.37
C LEU A 18 15.22 16.54 -2.55
N ILE A 19 14.48 17.60 -2.90
CA ILE A 19 15.02 18.97 -3.00
C ILE A 19 15.33 19.53 -1.61
N ASP A 20 14.52 19.19 -0.62
CA ASP A 20 14.56 19.73 0.75
C ASP A 20 14.86 18.69 1.84
N GLN A 21 14.88 17.39 1.51
CA GLN A 21 15.13 16.31 2.49
C GLN A 21 16.10 15.24 1.96
N ASN A 22 16.92 14.71 2.87
CA ASN A 22 17.79 13.57 2.61
C ASN A 22 16.99 12.28 2.40
N LEU A 23 17.46 11.41 1.49
CA LEU A 23 16.85 10.12 1.21
C LEU A 23 16.70 9.25 2.47
N ASP A 24 17.73 9.19 3.31
CA ASP A 24 17.71 8.40 4.56
C ASP A 24 16.61 8.87 5.52
N VAL A 25 16.39 10.19 5.62
CA VAL A 25 15.33 10.79 6.44
C VAL A 25 13.96 10.42 5.87
N ILE A 26 13.77 10.57 4.55
CA ILE A 26 12.53 10.17 3.87
C ILE A 26 12.27 8.68 4.10
N TRP A 27 13.29 7.84 3.94
CA TRP A 27 13.18 6.39 4.05
C TRP A 27 12.88 5.94 5.48
N LYS A 28 13.46 6.56 6.51
CA LYS A 28 13.19 6.23 7.93
C LYS A 28 11.87 6.79 8.46
N SER A 29 11.16 7.62 7.70
CA SER A 29 9.85 8.15 8.08
C SER A 29 8.83 7.04 8.37
N SER A 30 8.01 7.24 9.40
CA SER A 30 6.91 6.34 9.77
C SER A 30 5.84 6.22 8.69
N LYS A 31 5.78 7.14 7.72
CA LYS A 31 4.91 7.03 6.53
C LYS A 31 5.10 5.73 5.76
N TRP A 32 6.30 5.15 5.80
CA TRP A 32 6.59 3.89 5.13
C TRP A 32 6.09 2.65 5.86
N ASN A 33 5.72 2.76 7.15
CA ASN A 33 5.42 1.60 7.98
C ASN A 33 4.29 0.74 7.40
N ILE A 34 3.25 1.37 6.82
CA ILE A 34 2.13 0.67 6.18
C ILE A 34 2.57 -0.19 4.97
N PHE A 35 3.73 0.10 4.38
CA PHE A 35 4.34 -0.66 3.28
C PHE A 35 5.42 -1.64 3.75
N ARG A 36 5.79 -1.63 5.03
CA ARG A 36 6.92 -2.38 5.60
C ARG A 36 6.50 -3.35 6.72
N GLY A 37 5.28 -3.87 6.64
CA GLY A 37 4.82 -4.95 7.51
C GLY A 37 3.92 -4.52 8.67
N ASN A 38 3.60 -3.23 8.83
CA ASN A 38 2.55 -2.83 9.78
C ASN A 38 1.13 -3.12 9.25
N LEU A 39 0.98 -3.53 8.00
CA LEU A 39 -0.30 -3.97 7.44
C LEU A 39 -0.42 -5.49 7.62
N THR A 40 -1.42 -5.91 8.37
CA THR A 40 -1.73 -7.31 8.66
C THR A 40 -2.87 -7.82 7.78
N LEU A 41 -3.17 -9.13 7.85
CA LEU A 41 -4.30 -9.71 7.11
C LEU A 41 -5.63 -9.21 7.67
N GLU A 42 -5.69 -8.98 8.98
CA GLU A 42 -6.85 -8.55 9.74
C GLU A 42 -7.32 -7.14 9.33
N ASP A 43 -6.36 -6.30 8.90
CA ASP A 43 -6.61 -4.96 8.37
C ASP A 43 -7.25 -4.97 6.97
N LEU A 44 -7.14 -6.09 6.23
CA LEU A 44 -7.61 -6.20 4.85
C LEU A 44 -9.09 -6.60 4.82
N THR A 45 -9.96 -5.61 4.57
CA THR A 45 -11.44 -5.74 4.59
C THR A 45 -11.95 -6.95 3.80
N ASP A 46 -11.47 -7.14 2.58
CA ASP A 46 -11.89 -8.23 1.70
C ASP A 46 -11.16 -9.56 1.96
N CYS A 47 -9.91 -9.49 2.44
CA CYS A 47 -9.03 -10.65 2.51
C CYS A 47 -9.14 -11.39 3.84
N ARG A 48 -9.42 -10.70 4.96
CA ARG A 48 -9.47 -11.30 6.30
C ARG A 48 -10.41 -12.50 6.43
N ASN A 49 -11.50 -12.50 5.66
CA ASN A 49 -12.52 -13.56 5.65
C ASN A 49 -12.49 -14.43 4.37
N CYS A 50 -11.48 -14.23 3.50
CA CYS A 50 -11.40 -14.96 2.24
C CYS A 50 -10.92 -16.39 2.49
N LYS A 51 -11.59 -17.38 1.88
CA LYS A 51 -11.20 -18.80 2.00
C LYS A 51 -9.81 -19.09 1.40
N LEU A 52 -9.37 -18.23 0.47
CA LEU A 52 -8.09 -18.35 -0.22
C LEU A 52 -6.98 -17.50 0.41
N HIS A 53 -7.21 -16.84 1.55
CA HIS A 53 -6.23 -15.90 2.12
C HIS A 53 -4.86 -16.57 2.38
N ALA A 54 -4.85 -17.84 2.80
CA ALA A 54 -3.64 -18.59 3.09
C ALA A 54 -2.75 -18.87 1.85
N VAL A 55 -3.33 -18.83 0.64
CA VAL A 55 -2.64 -19.07 -0.64
C VAL A 55 -2.51 -17.79 -1.49
N CYS A 56 -3.35 -16.78 -1.25
CA CYS A 56 -3.34 -15.50 -1.98
C CYS A 56 -2.18 -14.55 -1.58
N VAL A 57 -1.27 -15.01 -0.71
CA VAL A 57 -0.12 -14.26 -0.14
C VAL A 57 0.90 -13.78 -1.19
N MET A 58 0.64 -13.99 -2.46
CA MET A 58 1.34 -13.40 -3.60
C MET A 58 1.18 -11.87 -3.60
N LYS A 59 1.96 -11.17 -2.76
CA LYS A 59 2.32 -9.73 -2.75
C LYS A 59 1.52 -8.81 -3.70
N ASN A 60 0.21 -8.76 -3.52
CA ASN A 60 -0.67 -7.98 -4.38
C ASN A 60 -0.42 -6.48 -4.17
N CYS A 61 -0.34 -5.70 -5.25
CA CYS A 61 -0.12 -4.25 -5.18
C CYS A 61 -1.13 -3.56 -4.25
N ARG A 62 -0.64 -2.86 -3.21
CA ARG A 62 -1.51 -2.18 -2.23
C ARG A 62 -2.05 -0.84 -2.70
N LEU A 63 -1.36 -0.16 -3.62
CA LEU A 63 -1.82 1.11 -4.18
C LEU A 63 -2.68 0.95 -5.44
N LYS A 64 -2.79 -0.25 -6.00
CA LYS A 64 -3.67 -0.46 -7.16
C LYS A 64 -5.15 -0.20 -6.84
N PRO A 65 -5.72 -0.68 -5.72
CA PRO A 65 -7.08 -0.31 -5.32
C PRO A 65 -7.25 1.20 -5.14
N VAL A 66 -6.29 1.87 -4.49
CA VAL A 66 -6.30 3.34 -4.29
C VAL A 66 -6.34 4.07 -5.63
N TYR A 67 -5.48 3.67 -6.56
CA TYR A 67 -5.45 4.22 -7.92
C TYR A 67 -6.79 4.02 -8.65
N GLU A 68 -7.54 2.97 -8.32
CA GLU A 68 -8.88 2.69 -8.85
C GLU A 68 -10.01 3.35 -8.06
N GLY A 69 -9.70 4.25 -7.12
CA GLY A 69 -10.68 4.96 -6.29
C GLY A 69 -11.25 4.14 -5.13
N ARG A 70 -10.58 3.05 -4.73
CA ARG A 70 -10.96 2.20 -3.59
C ARG A 70 -10.06 2.46 -2.38
N SER A 71 -10.39 1.84 -1.24
CA SER A 71 -9.55 1.88 -0.04
C SER A 71 -8.22 1.14 -0.23
N PHE A 72 -7.18 1.59 0.47
CA PHE A 72 -5.89 0.88 0.60
C PHE A 72 -6.03 -0.57 1.10
N THR A 73 -7.05 -0.83 1.93
CA THR A 73 -7.34 -2.16 2.50
C THR A 73 -8.25 -3.02 1.63
N SER A 74 -8.74 -2.49 0.51
CA SER A 74 -9.55 -3.25 -0.44
C SER A 74 -8.73 -4.30 -1.20
N SER A 75 -9.41 -5.32 -1.70
CA SER A 75 -8.83 -6.23 -2.68
C SER A 75 -8.55 -5.51 -4.00
N ILE A 76 -7.52 -5.98 -4.71
CA ILE A 76 -7.26 -5.64 -6.11
C ILE A 76 -8.48 -5.94 -7.00
N SER A 77 -8.68 -5.17 -8.07
CA SER A 77 -9.83 -5.30 -8.98
C SER A 77 -9.98 -6.67 -9.63
N TYR A 78 -8.88 -7.37 -9.90
CA TYR A 78 -8.85 -8.71 -10.48
C TYR A 78 -8.78 -9.83 -9.43
N CYS A 79 -9.04 -9.54 -8.15
CA CYS A 79 -9.19 -10.57 -7.13
C CYS A 79 -10.38 -11.47 -7.48
N ASN A 80 -10.12 -12.77 -7.66
CA ASN A 80 -11.16 -13.78 -7.74
C ASN A 80 -11.46 -14.27 -6.33
N LYS A 81 -12.66 -13.96 -5.83
CA LYS A 81 -13.05 -14.14 -4.42
C LYS A 81 -13.58 -15.55 -4.14
#